data_AF-G6AFM1-F1
#
_entry.id   AF-G6AFM1-F1
#
_cell.length_a   1.000
_cell.length_b   1.000
_cell.length_c   1.000
_cell.angle_alpha   90.00
_cell.angle_beta   90.00
_cell.angle_gamma   90.00
#
_symmetry.space_group_name_H-M   'P 1'
#
loop_
_entity.id
_entity.type
_entity.pdbx_description
1 polymer ?
#
loop_
_entity_poly.entity_id
_entity_poly.type
_entity_poly.pdbx_seq_one_letter_code
_entity_poly.pdbx_strand_id
1 'polypeptide(L)'
;MKKLFFPLITFPLLLLTACNNQATTSDHGAIDMEMKLKGDSTRYGLACDGCSDSIIVFLPNEGGDPIKFDIVTAMRNGMVYGTPKIGDELAILPNPIDPLEAVMVINLEQMKGTWTFQVLPKLKPNPTKTDEQIMAEMSDSMKKALFIPREYGFTLKSYNQASPVGYIMKANSLEDESPVEYPKVTVYTSWHIYNGRLYIYKDTVDEQGNRIPQDSVGFDSGSMRYLSNDSMAALFGKKVMQYHRKLNALEANKRAQEAERKAAIKDTTKK
;
A
#
# COMPACT_ATOMS: atom_id res chain seq x y z
N MET A 1 -36.24 -47.99 62.38
CA MET A 1 -35.12 -48.40 63.27
C MET A 1 -33.92 -47.53 62.88
N LYS A 2 -33.51 -46.56 63.71
CA LYS A 2 -32.33 -46.59 64.61
C LYS A 2 -31.06 -47.08 63.90
N LYS A 3 -29.87 -46.48 63.97
CA LYS A 3 -29.30 -45.22 64.50
C LYS A 3 -27.76 -45.40 64.32
N LEU A 4 -27.02 -44.31 64.05
CA LEU A 4 -25.55 -44.13 64.19
C LEU A 4 -24.64 -44.94 63.23
N PHE A 5 -23.49 -44.47 62.72
CA PHE A 5 -22.33 -43.84 63.39
C PHE A 5 -21.40 -43.14 62.35
N PHE A 6 -20.80 -42.01 62.73
CA PHE A 6 -19.63 -41.36 62.07
C PHE A 6 -18.34 -41.90 62.72
N PRO A 7 -17.20 -42.00 62.00
CA PRO A 7 -16.13 -41.00 62.14
C PRO A 7 -15.40 -40.70 60.80
N LEU A 8 -15.12 -39.45 60.42
CA LEU A 8 -13.95 -38.63 60.79
C LEU A 8 -12.60 -39.23 60.30
N ILE A 9 -12.29 -39.01 59.01
CA ILE A 9 -10.93 -39.16 58.45
C ILE A 9 -10.64 -37.94 57.55
N THR A 10 -9.89 -37.02 58.15
CA THR A 10 -8.80 -36.20 57.60
C THR A 10 -8.68 -35.99 56.09
N PHE A 11 -8.76 -34.71 55.71
CA PHE A 11 -8.22 -34.08 54.49
C PHE A 11 -6.75 -34.49 54.23
N PRO A 12 -6.32 -34.58 52.96
CA PRO A 12 -5.63 -33.40 52.43
C PRO A 12 -6.09 -32.97 51.04
N LEU A 13 -6.14 -31.64 50.90
CA LEU A 13 -6.29 -30.86 49.70
C LEU A 13 -5.15 -31.18 48.73
N LEU A 14 -5.40 -32.01 47.71
CA LEU A 14 -4.50 -32.10 46.55
C LEU A 14 -4.90 -30.98 45.58
N LEU A 15 -4.31 -29.80 45.83
CA LEU A 15 -4.16 -28.76 44.83
C LEU A 15 -3.29 -29.33 43.69
N LEU A 16 -3.94 -29.81 42.63
CA LEU A 16 -3.28 -29.97 41.35
C LEU A 16 -3.05 -28.56 40.78
N THR A 17 -1.99 -27.91 41.24
CA THR A 17 -1.34 -26.85 40.45
C THR A 17 -0.73 -27.53 39.24
N ALA A 18 -1.52 -27.72 38.18
CA ALA A 18 -0.98 -27.90 36.87
C ALA A 18 -0.13 -26.66 36.58
N CYS A 19 1.19 -26.82 36.69
CA CYS A 19 2.12 -25.93 36.00
C CYS A 19 1.78 -26.09 34.52
N ASN A 20 0.91 -25.22 34.04
CA ASN A 20 0.74 -24.99 32.63
C ASN A 20 2.10 -24.47 32.20
N ASN A 21 2.93 -25.34 31.63
CA ASN A 21 4.07 -24.94 30.84
C ASN A 21 3.48 -24.19 29.65
N GLN A 22 3.11 -22.92 29.85
CA GLN A 22 3.30 -21.93 28.84
C GLN A 22 4.78 -22.03 28.52
N ALA A 23 5.08 -22.73 27.42
CA ALA A 23 6.29 -22.47 26.69
C ALA A 23 6.31 -20.96 26.54
N THR A 24 7.13 -20.31 27.36
CA THR A 24 7.57 -18.95 27.13
C THR A 24 8.12 -19.01 25.73
N THR A 25 7.35 -18.48 24.77
CA THR A 25 7.84 -18.18 23.44
C THR A 25 9.08 -17.35 23.68
N SER A 26 10.22 -18.01 23.54
CA SER A 26 11.52 -17.40 23.66
C SER A 26 11.54 -16.24 22.67
N ASP A 27 11.56 -15.04 23.22
CA ASP A 27 11.65 -13.78 22.50
C ASP A 27 13.02 -13.73 21.82
N HIS A 28 13.12 -14.37 20.66
CA HIS A 28 14.32 -14.41 19.83
C HIS A 28 14.13 -13.45 18.66
N GLY A 29 14.24 -12.15 18.94
CA GLY A 29 14.69 -11.15 17.96
C GLY A 29 13.78 -10.95 16.73
N ALA A 30 12.47 -10.81 16.92
CA ALA A 30 11.60 -10.37 15.83
C ALA A 30 12.01 -8.97 15.35
N ILE A 31 12.24 -8.81 14.05
CA ILE A 31 12.75 -7.58 13.43
C ILE A 31 11.60 -6.59 13.19
N ASP A 32 10.46 -7.10 12.72
CA ASP A 32 9.19 -6.38 12.63
C ASP A 32 8.05 -7.40 12.46
N MET A 33 7.05 -7.38 13.35
CA MET A 33 5.84 -8.20 13.16
C MET A 33 4.92 -7.49 12.18
N GLU A 34 5.27 -7.48 10.89
CA GLU A 34 4.32 -7.16 9.85
C GLU A 34 3.12 -8.11 9.99
N MET A 35 1.92 -7.54 10.09
CA MET A 35 0.69 -8.29 10.31
C MET A 35 0.40 -9.15 9.08
N LYS A 36 0.92 -10.39 9.07
CA LYS A 36 0.62 -11.39 8.05
C LYS A 36 -0.89 -11.62 8.02
N LEU A 37 -1.49 -11.40 6.87
CA LEU A 37 -2.89 -11.73 6.64
C LEU A 37 -3.07 -13.25 6.73
N LYS A 38 -4.16 -13.70 7.34
CA LYS A 38 -4.45 -15.14 7.51
C LYS A 38 -4.49 -15.82 6.13
N GLY A 39 -3.64 -16.83 5.93
CA GLY A 39 -3.54 -17.57 4.66
C GLY A 39 -2.52 -17.00 3.67
N ASP A 40 -1.73 -15.99 4.06
CA ASP A 40 -0.61 -15.51 3.26
C ASP A 40 0.56 -16.49 3.34
N SER A 41 1.02 -16.96 2.18
CA SER A 41 2.19 -17.83 2.06
C SER A 41 3.48 -17.03 1.84
N THR A 42 3.38 -15.71 1.68
CA THR A 42 4.52 -14.82 1.49
C THR A 42 5.37 -14.74 2.77
N ARG A 43 6.70 -14.80 2.60
CA ARG A 43 7.68 -14.62 3.67
C ARG A 43 8.26 -13.21 3.61
N TYR A 44 8.31 -12.54 4.75
CA TYR A 44 8.80 -11.16 4.91
C TYR A 44 10.09 -11.17 5.73
N GLY A 45 11.05 -10.36 5.32
CA GLY A 45 12.41 -10.43 5.86
C GLY A 45 13.39 -9.50 5.16
N LEU A 46 14.65 -9.57 5.58
CA LEU A 46 15.74 -8.76 5.05
C LEU A 46 16.65 -9.57 4.14
N ALA A 47 17.09 -8.94 3.05
CA ALA A 47 18.18 -9.45 2.23
C ALA A 47 19.51 -9.34 3.00
N CYS A 48 20.22 -10.46 3.12
CA CYS A 48 21.50 -10.55 3.80
C CYS A 48 22.67 -10.58 2.81
N ASP A 49 23.89 -10.52 3.35
CA ASP A 49 25.09 -10.73 2.56
C ASP A 49 25.11 -12.12 1.90
N GLY A 50 25.67 -12.19 0.69
CA GLY A 50 25.68 -13.39 -0.15
C GLY A 50 24.52 -13.52 -1.15
N CYS A 51 23.71 -12.47 -1.31
CA CYS A 51 22.72 -12.42 -2.40
C CYS A 51 23.40 -12.33 -3.78
N SER A 52 22.84 -13.03 -4.77
CA SER A 52 23.31 -13.11 -6.16
C SER A 52 22.12 -13.26 -7.11
N ASP A 53 22.39 -13.30 -8.42
CA ASP A 53 21.34 -13.47 -9.44
C ASP A 53 20.63 -14.83 -9.40
N SER A 54 21.18 -15.81 -8.66
CA SER A 54 20.58 -17.14 -8.50
C SER A 54 20.10 -17.44 -7.08
N ILE A 55 20.59 -16.71 -6.08
CA ILE A 55 20.31 -17.01 -4.67
C ILE A 55 20.03 -15.72 -3.89
N ILE A 56 18.98 -15.74 -3.07
CA ILE A 56 18.76 -14.73 -2.03
C ILE A 56 19.04 -15.34 -0.66
N VAL A 57 19.93 -14.72 0.10
CA VAL A 57 20.11 -15.01 1.52
C VAL A 57 19.15 -14.11 2.28
N PHE A 58 18.23 -14.71 3.03
CA PHE A 58 17.06 -14.05 3.57
C PHE A 58 16.95 -14.28 5.06
N LEU A 59 16.90 -13.21 5.85
CA LEU A 59 16.64 -13.26 7.29
C LEU A 59 15.15 -13.00 7.53
N PRO A 60 14.37 -14.00 7.98
CA PRO A 60 12.96 -13.81 8.25
C PRO A 60 12.71 -12.76 9.35
N ASN A 61 11.64 -11.98 9.20
CA ASN A 61 11.23 -11.01 10.22
C ASN A 61 10.86 -11.66 11.57
N GLU A 62 10.48 -12.93 11.55
CA GLU A 62 10.21 -13.75 12.75
C GLU A 62 11.48 -14.08 13.55
N GLY A 63 12.66 -13.72 13.04
CA GLY A 63 13.95 -14.05 13.63
C GLY A 63 14.47 -15.42 13.18
N GLY A 64 15.60 -15.83 13.76
CA GLY A 64 16.30 -17.08 13.45
C GLY A 64 17.48 -16.94 12.49
N ASP A 65 17.89 -18.07 11.91
CA ASP A 65 19.04 -18.11 11.00
C ASP A 65 18.65 -17.69 9.56
N PRO A 66 19.57 -17.07 8.80
CA PRO A 66 19.33 -16.76 7.40
C PRO A 66 19.06 -18.01 6.55
N ILE A 67 18.02 -17.95 5.72
CA ILE A 67 17.59 -19.00 4.80
C ILE A 67 18.06 -18.64 3.39
N LYS A 68 18.50 -19.62 2.62
CA LYS A 68 18.87 -19.42 1.21
C LYS A 68 17.72 -19.84 0.30
N PHE A 69 17.27 -18.95 -0.56
CA PHE A 69 16.29 -19.23 -1.60
C PHE A 69 16.93 -19.28 -2.97
N ASP A 70 16.63 -20.31 -3.77
CA ASP A 70 16.91 -20.32 -5.21
C ASP A 70 15.88 -19.43 -5.92
N ILE A 71 16.37 -18.47 -6.71
CA ILE A 71 15.56 -17.52 -7.48
C ILE A 71 15.72 -17.65 -9.00
N VAL A 72 16.43 -18.68 -9.49
CA VAL A 72 16.73 -18.84 -10.93
C VAL A 72 15.45 -18.92 -11.75
N THR A 73 14.46 -19.67 -11.28
CA THR A 73 13.14 -19.79 -11.93
C THR A 73 12.40 -18.46 -11.93
N ALA A 74 12.36 -17.76 -10.79
CA ALA A 74 11.74 -16.44 -10.71
C ALA A 74 12.41 -15.43 -11.65
N MET A 75 13.74 -15.40 -11.70
CA MET A 75 14.50 -14.52 -12.59
C MET A 75 14.19 -14.78 -14.06
N ARG A 76 14.22 -16.05 -14.50
CA ARG A 76 13.89 -16.43 -15.88
C ARG A 76 12.48 -16.03 -16.28
N ASN A 77 11.55 -16.06 -15.33
CA ASN A 77 10.14 -15.70 -15.55
C ASN A 77 9.86 -14.19 -15.38
N GLY A 78 10.87 -13.37 -15.05
CA GLY A 78 10.68 -11.94 -14.77
C GLY A 78 9.85 -11.67 -13.51
N MET A 79 9.89 -12.57 -12.54
CA MET A 79 9.12 -12.54 -11.30
C MET A 79 9.94 -12.03 -10.10
N VAL A 80 11.10 -11.43 -10.37
CA VAL A 80 11.87 -10.65 -9.40
C VAL A 80 11.62 -9.17 -9.68
N TYR A 81 10.84 -8.54 -8.81
CA TYR A 81 10.42 -7.15 -8.94
C TYR A 81 11.33 -6.25 -8.12
N GLY A 82 12.03 -5.33 -8.79
CA GLY A 82 13.04 -4.47 -8.20
C GLY A 82 14.44 -5.08 -8.24
N THR A 83 15.39 -4.41 -7.61
CA THR A 83 16.79 -4.85 -7.55
C THR A 83 17.14 -5.10 -6.08
N PRO A 84 16.99 -6.33 -5.57
CA PRO A 84 17.33 -6.66 -4.19
C PRO A 84 18.78 -6.30 -3.86
N LYS A 85 19.00 -5.59 -2.76
CA LYS A 85 20.32 -5.29 -2.19
C LYS A 85 20.37 -5.71 -0.74
N ILE A 86 21.58 -5.89 -0.22
CA ILE A 86 21.80 -6.19 1.19
C ILE A 86 21.15 -5.10 2.05
N GLY A 87 20.34 -5.52 3.03
CA GLY A 87 19.60 -4.64 3.91
C GLY A 87 18.20 -4.26 3.41
N ASP A 88 17.84 -4.58 2.17
CA ASP A 88 16.50 -4.32 1.65
C ASP A 88 15.48 -5.28 2.28
N GLU A 89 14.29 -4.75 2.58
CA GLU A 89 13.13 -5.56 2.92
C GLU A 89 12.56 -6.25 1.68
N LEU A 90 12.31 -7.55 1.79
CA LEU A 90 11.82 -8.40 0.71
C LEU A 90 10.55 -9.16 1.11
N ALA A 91 9.68 -9.35 0.13
CA ALA A 91 8.59 -10.32 0.16
C ALA A 91 8.92 -11.46 -0.81
N ILE A 92 9.07 -12.68 -0.28
CA ILE A 92 9.37 -13.89 -1.06
C ILE A 92 8.14 -14.80 -1.04
N LEU A 93 7.67 -15.18 -2.23
CA LEU A 93 6.65 -16.22 -2.39
C LEU A 93 7.37 -17.56 -2.68
N PRO A 94 7.43 -18.49 -1.70
CA PRO A 94 8.06 -19.79 -1.91
C PRO A 94 7.22 -20.68 -2.84
N ASN A 95 7.87 -21.63 -3.49
CA ASN A 95 7.20 -22.68 -4.24
C ASN A 95 6.48 -23.63 -3.25
N PRO A 96 5.21 -23.98 -3.50
CA PRO A 96 4.47 -24.91 -2.64
C PRO A 96 5.07 -26.33 -2.60
N ILE A 97 5.87 -26.72 -3.60
CA ILE A 97 6.52 -28.04 -3.68
C ILE A 97 7.90 -28.01 -3.03
N ASP A 98 8.74 -27.04 -3.41
CA ASP A 98 10.06 -26.82 -2.82
C ASP A 98 10.08 -25.49 -2.03
N PRO A 99 9.99 -25.51 -0.69
CA PRO A 99 9.94 -24.30 0.12
C PRO A 99 11.22 -23.46 0.08
N LEU A 100 12.33 -23.96 -0.50
CA LEU A 100 13.58 -23.22 -0.69
C LEU A 100 13.72 -22.64 -2.10
N GLU A 101 12.79 -22.91 -3.01
CA GLU A 101 12.69 -22.22 -4.30
C GLU A 101 11.71 -21.05 -4.16
N ALA A 102 12.08 -19.88 -4.68
CA ALA A 102 11.19 -18.73 -4.76
C ALA A 102 10.54 -18.65 -6.15
N VAL A 103 9.20 -18.57 -6.17
CA VAL A 103 8.42 -18.33 -7.41
C VAL A 103 8.37 -16.85 -7.73
N MET A 104 8.40 -16.00 -6.71
CA MET A 104 8.37 -14.55 -6.85
C MET A 104 9.17 -13.89 -5.73
N VAL A 105 9.86 -12.81 -6.08
CA VAL A 105 10.56 -11.94 -5.13
C VAL A 105 10.11 -10.50 -5.40
N ILE A 106 9.74 -9.78 -4.36
CA ILE A 106 9.36 -8.37 -4.43
C ILE A 106 10.28 -7.60 -3.48
N ASN A 107 11.01 -6.61 -4.01
CA ASN A 107 11.75 -5.67 -3.19
C ASN A 107 10.77 -4.64 -2.58
N LEU A 108 10.44 -4.83 -1.31
CA LEU A 108 9.53 -3.96 -0.57
C LEU A 108 10.16 -2.60 -0.30
N GLU A 109 11.46 -2.53 -0.02
CA GLU A 109 12.16 -1.27 0.17
C GLU A 109 12.05 -0.38 -1.07
N GLN A 110 12.23 -0.97 -2.25
CA GLN A 110 12.02 -0.28 -3.52
C GLN A 110 10.55 -0.07 -3.86
N MET A 111 9.60 -0.82 -3.30
CA MET A 111 8.17 -0.51 -3.43
C MET A 111 7.74 0.68 -2.56
N LYS A 112 8.37 0.89 -1.40
CA LYS A 112 8.10 2.04 -0.56
C LYS A 112 8.50 3.32 -1.29
N GLY A 113 7.69 4.36 -1.14
CA GLY A 113 7.87 5.65 -1.80
C GLY A 113 6.60 6.21 -2.40
N THR A 114 6.73 7.39 -3.01
CA THR A 114 5.62 8.11 -3.64
C THR A 114 5.55 7.76 -5.13
N TRP A 115 4.43 7.14 -5.53
CA TRP A 115 4.14 6.71 -6.88
C TRP A 115 2.99 7.51 -7.46
N THR A 116 3.21 8.18 -8.60
CA THR A 116 2.21 9.05 -9.20
C THR A 116 1.99 8.79 -10.68
N PHE A 117 0.82 9.20 -11.16
CA PHE A 117 0.46 9.26 -12.57
C PHE A 117 -0.25 10.59 -12.86
N GLN A 118 -0.07 11.06 -14.07
CA GLN A 118 -0.62 12.33 -14.51
C GLN A 118 -2.13 12.19 -14.79
N VAL A 119 -2.90 13.15 -14.28
CA VAL A 119 -4.33 13.28 -14.48
C VAL A 119 -4.65 14.66 -15.04
N LEU A 120 -5.40 14.67 -16.14
CA LEU A 120 -5.98 15.88 -16.70
C LEU A 120 -7.42 16.03 -16.20
N PRO A 121 -7.88 17.28 -15.99
CA PRO A 121 -9.28 17.51 -15.69
C PRO A 121 -10.14 17.24 -16.92
N LYS A 122 -11.43 16.97 -16.70
CA LYS A 122 -12.43 16.79 -17.74
C LYS A 122 -13.40 17.95 -17.73
N LEU A 123 -14.03 18.24 -18.87
CA LEU A 123 -15.12 19.21 -18.91
C LEU A 123 -16.28 18.71 -18.05
N LYS A 124 -16.92 19.62 -17.33
CA LYS A 124 -18.20 19.33 -16.69
C LYS A 124 -19.23 19.06 -17.80
N PRO A 125 -20.11 18.07 -17.64
CA PRO A 125 -21.09 17.72 -18.66
C PRO A 125 -21.99 18.93 -18.94
N ASN A 126 -22.07 19.32 -20.22
CA ASN A 126 -22.90 20.43 -20.68
C ASN A 126 -24.14 19.89 -21.39
N PRO A 127 -25.35 20.34 -21.03
CA PRO A 127 -26.59 19.86 -21.67
C PRO A 127 -26.73 20.28 -23.13
N THR A 128 -25.97 21.28 -23.62
CA THR A 128 -26.22 21.93 -24.91
C THR A 128 -25.12 21.70 -25.96
N LYS A 129 -23.90 21.38 -25.54
CA LYS A 129 -22.74 21.20 -26.44
C LYS A 129 -21.95 19.96 -26.08
N THR A 130 -21.34 19.33 -27.07
CA THR A 130 -20.39 18.23 -26.84
C THR A 130 -19.05 18.79 -26.34
N ASP A 131 -18.28 17.96 -25.63
CA ASP A 131 -16.92 18.31 -25.16
C ASP A 131 -16.05 18.82 -26.32
N GLU A 132 -16.15 18.20 -27.49
CA GLU A 132 -15.39 18.58 -28.69
C GLU A 132 -15.75 19.99 -29.20
N GLN A 133 -17.04 20.35 -29.20
CA GLN A 133 -17.49 21.68 -29.61
C GLN A 133 -16.99 22.75 -28.63
N ILE A 134 -17.05 22.48 -27.32
CA ILE A 134 -16.54 23.39 -26.29
C ILE A 134 -15.02 23.55 -26.43
N MET A 135 -14.29 22.45 -26.67
CA MET A 135 -12.85 22.49 -26.92
C MET A 135 -12.51 23.24 -28.21
N ALA A 136 -13.32 23.17 -29.26
CA ALA A 136 -13.09 23.91 -30.51
C ALA A 136 -13.28 25.43 -30.33
N GLU A 137 -14.23 25.85 -29.49
CA GLU A 137 -14.50 27.25 -29.20
C GLU A 137 -13.44 27.89 -28.29
N MET A 138 -12.72 27.08 -27.51
CA MET A 138 -11.69 27.59 -26.61
C MET A 138 -10.38 27.90 -27.33
N SER A 139 -9.86 29.11 -27.09
CA SER A 139 -8.50 29.49 -27.46
C SER A 139 -7.46 28.66 -26.73
N ASP A 140 -6.28 28.52 -27.33
CA ASP A 140 -5.18 27.73 -26.76
C ASP A 140 -4.71 28.25 -25.40
N SER A 141 -4.78 29.57 -25.18
CA SER A 141 -4.50 30.17 -23.89
C SER A 141 -5.49 29.75 -22.81
N MET A 142 -6.77 29.59 -23.15
CA MET A 142 -7.80 29.14 -22.20
C MET A 142 -7.63 27.64 -21.90
N LYS A 143 -7.36 26.82 -22.91
CA LYS A 143 -7.06 25.38 -22.72
C LYS A 143 -5.88 25.19 -21.77
N LYS A 144 -4.80 25.93 -21.97
CA LYS A 144 -3.60 25.83 -21.13
C LYS A 144 -3.85 26.27 -19.68
N ALA A 145 -4.76 27.22 -19.47
CA ALA A 145 -5.11 27.70 -18.14
C ALA A 145 -6.06 26.75 -17.39
N LEU A 146 -6.99 26.11 -18.10
CA LEU A 146 -8.00 25.22 -17.50
C LEU A 146 -7.48 23.78 -17.32
N PHE A 147 -6.76 23.23 -18.30
CA PHE A 147 -6.28 21.84 -18.29
C PHE A 147 -4.89 21.71 -17.71
N ILE A 148 -4.71 22.17 -16.46
CA ILE A 148 -3.44 22.01 -15.73
C ILE A 148 -3.32 20.53 -15.32
N PRO A 149 -2.25 19.82 -15.65
CA PRO A 149 -2.10 18.45 -15.18
C PRO A 149 -1.86 18.39 -13.67
N ARG A 150 -2.52 17.45 -12.99
CA ARG A 150 -2.28 17.11 -11.58
C ARG A 150 -1.66 15.71 -11.49
N GLU A 151 -0.92 15.45 -10.42
CA GLU A 151 -0.30 14.16 -10.14
C GLU A 151 -1.11 13.43 -9.08
N TYR A 152 -1.71 12.29 -9.44
CA TYR A 152 -2.48 11.45 -8.53
C TYR A 152 -1.71 10.17 -8.22
N GLY A 153 -2.01 9.55 -7.08
CA GLY A 153 -1.41 8.26 -6.72
C GLY A 153 -1.36 8.07 -5.22
N PHE A 154 -0.29 7.43 -4.76
CA PHE A 154 -0.16 7.05 -3.36
C PHE A 154 1.31 7.03 -2.93
N THR A 155 1.52 7.15 -1.62
CA THR A 155 2.80 6.91 -0.96
C THR A 155 2.70 5.66 -0.12
N LEU A 156 3.55 4.67 -0.38
CA LEU A 156 3.68 3.46 0.44
C LEU A 156 4.79 3.67 1.46
N LYS A 157 4.52 3.38 2.73
CA LYS A 157 5.45 3.56 3.86
C LYS A 157 5.61 2.23 4.61
N SER A 158 6.65 2.16 5.45
CA SER A 158 6.84 1.07 6.41
C SER A 158 5.61 0.86 7.31
N TYR A 159 5.54 -0.30 7.95
CA TYR A 159 4.40 -0.70 8.79
C TYR A 159 3.07 -0.71 8.03
N ASN A 160 3.11 -1.05 6.73
CA ASN A 160 1.92 -1.21 5.89
C ASN A 160 1.03 0.05 5.79
N GLN A 161 1.61 1.24 5.97
CA GLN A 161 0.87 2.51 5.89
C GLN A 161 0.88 3.09 4.48
N ALA A 162 -0.26 3.63 4.04
CA ALA A 162 -0.39 4.35 2.79
C ALA A 162 -0.84 5.80 3.02
N SER A 163 -0.56 6.68 2.06
CA SER A 163 -1.07 8.05 2.07
C SER A 163 -1.42 8.51 0.65
N PRO A 164 -2.49 9.29 0.46
CA PRO A 164 -2.91 9.73 -0.87
C PRO A 164 -1.95 10.77 -1.46
N VAL A 165 -1.90 10.82 -2.79
CA VAL A 165 -1.28 11.91 -3.56
C VAL A 165 -2.33 12.46 -4.52
N GLY A 166 -2.42 13.79 -4.60
CA GLY A 166 -3.38 14.48 -5.49
C GLY A 166 -4.28 15.47 -4.77
N TYR A 167 -4.34 15.45 -3.43
CA TYR A 167 -5.06 16.46 -2.68
C TYR A 167 -4.38 17.82 -2.80
N ILE A 168 -5.15 18.80 -3.24
CA ILE A 168 -4.77 20.20 -3.27
C ILE A 168 -5.69 20.93 -2.31
N MET A 169 -5.09 21.60 -1.32
CA MET A 169 -5.84 22.41 -0.38
C MET A 169 -6.47 23.59 -1.13
N LYS A 170 -7.80 23.60 -1.13
CA LYS A 170 -8.59 24.61 -1.84
C LYS A 170 -8.59 25.89 -1.00
N ALA A 171 -8.19 27.01 -1.61
CA ALA A 171 -8.18 28.29 -0.92
C ALA A 171 -9.56 28.96 -0.92
N ASN A 172 -10.40 28.73 -1.94
CA ASN A 172 -11.71 29.38 -2.14
C ASN A 172 -12.77 28.39 -2.67
N SER A 173 -14.05 28.70 -2.45
CA SER A 173 -15.23 27.91 -2.84
C SER A 173 -15.66 28.00 -4.32
N LEU A 174 -14.86 28.63 -5.19
CA LEU A 174 -15.24 28.92 -6.59
C LEU A 174 -14.92 27.81 -7.60
N GLU A 175 -14.46 26.62 -7.16
CA GLU A 175 -14.33 25.46 -8.07
C GLU A 175 -15.68 25.03 -8.68
N ASP A 176 -16.80 25.41 -8.06
CA ASP A 176 -18.13 25.23 -8.65
C ASP A 176 -18.28 26.01 -9.97
N GLU A 177 -17.55 27.13 -10.13
CA GLU A 177 -17.57 27.95 -11.35
C GLU A 177 -16.58 27.49 -12.43
N SER A 178 -15.62 26.62 -12.11
CA SER A 178 -14.69 26.07 -13.11
C SER A 178 -15.45 25.19 -14.12
N PRO A 179 -15.25 25.38 -15.44
CA PRO A 179 -15.87 24.53 -16.46
C PRO A 179 -15.24 23.13 -16.52
N VAL A 180 -14.13 22.92 -15.82
CA VAL A 180 -13.44 21.63 -15.75
C VAL A 180 -13.42 21.11 -14.31
N GLU A 181 -13.50 19.79 -14.18
CA GLU A 181 -13.47 19.06 -12.92
C GLU A 181 -12.43 17.93 -12.99
N TYR A 182 -11.68 17.76 -11.91
CA TYR A 182 -10.75 16.65 -11.79
C TYR A 182 -11.47 15.42 -11.22
N PRO A 183 -11.08 14.20 -11.63
CA PRO A 183 -11.53 12.99 -10.97
C PRO A 183 -11.28 13.07 -9.45
N LYS A 184 -12.17 12.46 -8.67
CA LYS A 184 -12.01 12.37 -7.22
C LYS A 184 -10.72 11.60 -6.89
N VAL A 185 -9.88 12.18 -6.03
CA VAL A 185 -8.66 11.53 -5.53
C VAL A 185 -9.08 10.32 -4.69
N THR A 186 -8.51 9.16 -4.97
CA THR A 186 -8.72 7.97 -4.13
C THR A 186 -7.82 8.03 -2.92
N VAL A 187 -8.40 7.85 -1.74
CA VAL A 187 -7.67 7.85 -0.46
C VAL A 187 -7.32 6.43 -0.08
N TYR A 188 -6.03 6.21 0.18
CA TYR A 188 -5.52 4.94 0.66
C TYR A 188 -4.87 5.12 2.03
N THR A 189 -5.12 4.18 2.93
CA THR A 189 -4.68 4.25 4.34
C THR A 189 -3.70 3.15 4.72
N SER A 190 -3.83 1.97 4.12
CA SER A 190 -2.89 0.87 4.32
C SER A 190 -2.63 0.10 3.02
N TRP A 191 -1.55 -0.66 3.02
CA TRP A 191 -1.18 -1.55 1.93
C TRP A 191 -0.56 -2.82 2.48
N HIS A 192 -0.69 -3.93 1.76
CA HIS A 192 -0.09 -5.20 2.11
C HIS A 192 0.29 -5.96 0.85
N ILE A 193 1.28 -6.83 0.94
CA ILE A 193 1.43 -7.92 -0.03
C ILE A 193 0.62 -9.11 0.48
N TYR A 194 0.00 -9.86 -0.43
CA TYR A 194 -0.70 -11.10 -0.11
C TYR A 194 -0.57 -12.07 -1.27
N ASN A 195 0.10 -13.20 -1.04
CA ASN A 195 0.42 -14.20 -2.06
C ASN A 195 0.98 -13.57 -3.36
N GLY A 196 1.93 -12.64 -3.22
CA GLY A 196 2.58 -11.95 -4.34
C GLY A 196 1.75 -10.86 -5.05
N ARG A 197 0.58 -10.49 -4.51
CA ARG A 197 -0.25 -9.40 -5.01
C ARG A 197 -0.21 -8.21 -4.07
N LEU A 198 -0.25 -7.01 -4.63
CA LEU A 198 -0.36 -5.76 -3.87
C LEU A 198 -1.82 -5.46 -3.56
N TYR A 199 -2.15 -5.34 -2.28
CA TYR A 199 -3.45 -4.90 -1.79
C TYR A 199 -3.30 -3.49 -1.23
N ILE A 200 -4.12 -2.56 -1.67
CA ILE A 200 -4.15 -1.20 -1.15
C ILE A 200 -5.57 -0.89 -0.67
N TYR A 201 -5.71 -0.59 0.62
CA TYR A 201 -6.98 -0.40 1.27
C TYR A 201 -7.38 1.08 1.21
N LYS A 202 -8.66 1.31 0.90
CA LYS A 202 -9.26 2.64 0.82
C LYS A 202 -9.41 3.24 2.21
N ASP A 203 -9.92 4.45 2.27
CA ASP A 203 -10.16 5.11 3.55
C ASP A 203 -11.04 4.27 4.46
N THR A 204 -10.73 4.34 5.75
CA THR A 204 -11.53 3.75 6.82
C THR A 204 -12.62 4.72 7.28
N VAL A 205 -12.80 5.85 6.59
CA VAL A 205 -13.79 6.88 6.88
C VAL A 205 -14.67 7.10 5.64
N ASP A 206 -15.98 7.14 5.83
CA ASP A 206 -16.95 7.45 4.76
C ASP A 206 -16.99 8.96 4.44
N GLU A 207 -17.78 9.33 3.43
CA GLU A 207 -17.92 10.75 3.03
C GLU A 207 -18.57 11.63 4.11
N GLN A 208 -19.24 11.02 5.10
CA GLN A 208 -19.92 11.67 6.20
C GLN A 208 -19.05 11.74 7.48
N GLY A 209 -17.82 11.22 7.42
CA GLY A 209 -16.88 11.23 8.54
C GLY A 209 -17.02 10.05 9.52
N ASN A 210 -17.85 9.05 9.21
CA ASN A 210 -18.01 7.87 10.06
C ASN A 210 -16.95 6.82 9.72
N ARG A 211 -16.49 6.11 10.75
CA ARG A 211 -15.53 5.02 10.59
C ARG A 211 -16.20 3.80 9.98
N ILE A 212 -15.70 3.35 8.83
CA ILE A 212 -16.07 2.12 8.16
C ILE A 212 -15.44 0.94 8.94
N PRO A 213 -16.21 -0.12 9.24
CA PRO A 213 -15.66 -1.35 9.82
C PRO A 213 -14.57 -1.94 8.92
N GLN A 214 -13.48 -2.45 9.50
CA GLN A 214 -12.31 -2.96 8.75
C GLN A 214 -12.69 -3.99 7.68
N ASP A 215 -13.65 -4.86 7.97
CA ASP A 215 -14.11 -5.93 7.07
C ASP A 215 -14.91 -5.42 5.86
N SER A 216 -15.34 -4.16 5.89
CA SER A 216 -16.11 -3.48 4.84
C SER A 216 -15.29 -2.43 4.10
N VAL A 217 -14.02 -2.22 4.49
CA VAL A 217 -13.12 -1.28 3.81
C VAL A 217 -12.80 -1.85 2.43
N GLY A 218 -13.19 -1.11 1.39
CA GLY A 218 -12.86 -1.48 0.02
C GLY A 218 -11.35 -1.49 -0.19
N PHE A 219 -10.85 -2.39 -1.03
CA PHE A 219 -9.44 -2.43 -1.41
C PHE A 219 -9.31 -2.60 -2.91
N ASP A 220 -8.20 -2.13 -3.45
CA ASP A 220 -7.79 -2.42 -4.82
C ASP A 220 -6.69 -3.48 -4.77
N SER A 221 -6.82 -4.54 -5.58
CA SER A 221 -5.80 -5.58 -5.70
C SER A 221 -5.06 -5.47 -7.04
N GLY A 222 -3.75 -5.54 -6.96
CA GLY A 222 -2.82 -5.33 -8.06
C GLY A 222 -1.86 -6.50 -8.20
N SER A 223 -1.62 -6.92 -9.45
CA SER A 223 -0.50 -7.82 -9.78
C SER A 223 0.64 -6.98 -10.33
N MET A 224 1.80 -7.04 -9.67
CA MET A 224 3.00 -6.32 -10.11
C MET A 224 3.41 -6.79 -11.51
N ARG A 225 3.86 -5.84 -12.34
CA ARG A 225 4.36 -6.10 -13.70
C ARG A 225 5.77 -5.57 -13.90
N TYR A 226 6.11 -4.49 -13.21
CA TYR A 226 7.43 -3.88 -13.29
C TYR A 226 7.71 -3.07 -12.03
N LEU A 227 8.96 -3.08 -11.58
CA LEU A 227 9.42 -2.24 -10.48
C LEU A 227 10.90 -1.89 -10.69
N SER A 228 11.17 -0.60 -10.81
CA SER A 228 12.51 0.01 -10.83
C SER A 228 12.59 1.12 -9.77
N ASN A 229 13.73 1.79 -9.66
CA ASN A 229 13.90 2.89 -8.73
C ASN A 229 12.97 4.07 -9.06
N ASP A 230 12.59 4.24 -10.32
CA ASP A 230 11.86 5.41 -10.82
C ASP A 230 10.49 5.09 -11.41
N SER A 231 10.20 3.82 -11.69
CA SER A 231 8.99 3.40 -12.39
C SER A 231 8.38 2.14 -11.77
N MET A 232 7.06 2.12 -11.69
CA MET A 232 6.30 0.96 -11.22
C MET A 232 5.13 0.72 -12.16
N ALA A 233 4.88 -0.53 -12.52
CA ALA A 233 3.68 -0.89 -13.25
C ALA A 233 2.97 -2.05 -12.53
N ALA A 234 1.66 -1.91 -12.35
CA ALA A 234 0.83 -2.92 -11.74
C ALA A 234 -0.52 -3.02 -12.46
N LEU A 235 -1.00 -4.25 -12.64
CA LEU A 235 -2.31 -4.54 -13.20
C LEU A 235 -3.35 -4.51 -12.08
N PHE A 236 -4.20 -3.48 -12.08
CA PHE A 236 -5.35 -3.37 -11.19
C PHE A 236 -6.62 -3.69 -11.98
N GLY A 237 -7.32 -4.76 -11.58
CA GLY A 237 -8.47 -5.28 -12.33
C GLY A 237 -8.09 -5.63 -13.78
N LYS A 238 -8.58 -4.86 -14.75
CA LYS A 238 -8.29 -5.04 -16.18
C LYS A 238 -7.29 -4.03 -16.75
N LYS A 239 -6.83 -3.05 -15.95
CA LYS A 239 -6.01 -1.94 -16.43
C LYS A 239 -4.61 -2.01 -15.83
N VAL A 240 -3.61 -1.95 -16.71
CA VAL A 240 -2.23 -1.73 -16.28
C VAL A 240 -2.06 -0.26 -15.96
N MET A 241 -1.78 0.02 -14.69
CA MET A 241 -1.45 1.36 -14.23
C MET A 241 0.07 1.49 -14.20
N GLN A 242 0.57 2.57 -14.77
CA GLN A 242 1.99 2.92 -14.80
C GLN A 242 2.18 4.14 -13.92
N TYR A 243 3.15 4.07 -13.03
CA TYR A 243 3.49 5.10 -12.08
C TYR A 243 4.95 5.48 -12.23
N HIS A 244 5.25 6.73 -11.94
CA HIS A 244 6.59 7.23 -11.81
C HIS A 244 6.85 7.69 -10.37
N ARG A 245 8.10 7.59 -9.93
CA ARG A 245 8.48 7.96 -8.57
C ARG A 245 8.59 9.48 -8.43
N LYS A 246 8.11 9.99 -7.30
CA LYS A 246 8.37 11.35 -6.81
C LYS A 246 9.08 11.30 -5.47
N LEU A 247 9.76 12.38 -5.10
CA LEU A 247 10.41 12.49 -3.80
C LEU A 247 9.39 12.42 -2.66
N ASN A 248 8.25 13.11 -2.81
CA ASN A 248 7.15 13.10 -1.85
C ASN A 248 5.85 13.63 -2.50
N ALA A 249 4.73 13.44 -1.78
CA ALA A 249 3.39 13.87 -2.21
C ALA A 249 3.25 15.38 -2.43
N LEU A 250 4.00 16.21 -1.67
CA LEU A 250 3.94 17.66 -1.76
C LEU A 250 4.59 18.15 -3.06
N GLU A 251 5.77 17.63 -3.38
CA GLU A 251 6.50 18.00 -4.59
C GLU A 251 5.74 17.57 -5.86
N ALA A 252 5.05 16.42 -5.82
CA ALA A 252 4.27 15.92 -6.93
C ALA A 252 3.26 16.95 -7.48
N ASN A 253 2.61 17.71 -6.60
CA ASN A 253 1.58 18.69 -6.98
C ASN A 253 1.99 20.15 -6.76
N LYS A 254 3.27 20.46 -6.52
CA LYS A 254 3.75 21.82 -6.24
C LYS A 254 3.28 22.84 -7.29
N ARG A 255 3.38 22.50 -8.58
CA ARG A 255 2.94 23.38 -9.69
C ARG A 255 1.44 23.65 -9.65
N ALA A 256 0.63 22.63 -9.38
CA ALA A 256 -0.81 22.76 -9.29
C ALA A 256 -1.20 23.57 -8.05
N GLN A 257 -0.54 23.36 -6.91
CA GLN A 257 -0.73 24.17 -5.70
C GLN A 257 -0.36 25.65 -5.91
N GLU A 258 0.73 25.94 -6.62
CA GLU A 258 1.11 27.31 -6.96
C GLU A 258 0.12 27.97 -7.93
N ALA A 259 -0.43 27.21 -8.88
CA ALA A 259 -1.46 27.70 -9.80
C ALA A 259 -2.75 28.08 -9.05
N GLU A 260 -3.23 27.22 -8.14
CA GLU A 260 -4.37 27.52 -7.28
C GLU A 260 -4.12 28.75 -6.40
N ARG A 261 -2.92 28.85 -5.81
CA ARG A 261 -2.56 30.02 -4.99
C ARG A 261 -2.56 31.32 -5.79
N LYS A 262 -2.04 31.31 -7.03
CA LYS A 262 -2.05 32.48 -7.92
C LYS A 262 -3.46 32.87 -8.34
N ALA A 263 -4.33 31.90 -8.60
CA ALA A 263 -5.74 32.14 -8.89
C ALA A 263 -6.44 32.82 -7.70
N ALA A 264 -6.21 32.32 -6.48
CA ALA A 264 -6.76 32.89 -5.26
C ALA A 264 -6.29 34.33 -4.99
N ILE A 265 -5.00 34.64 -5.20
CA ILE A 265 -4.46 36.00 -5.00
C ILE A 265 -5.06 36.99 -6.01
N LYS A 266 -5.14 36.62 -7.29
CA LYS A 266 -5.73 37.49 -8.32
C LYS A 266 -7.17 37.89 -7.99
N ASP A 267 -7.92 36.99 -7.37
CA ASP A 267 -9.28 37.22 -6.94
C ASP A 267 -9.37 38.21 -5.75
N THR A 268 -8.49 38.07 -4.75
CA THR A 268 -8.43 39.03 -3.62
C THR A 268 -8.09 40.46 -4.03
N THR A 269 -7.33 40.65 -5.12
CA THR A 269 -7.04 41.98 -5.70
C THR A 269 -8.13 42.53 -6.62
N LYS A 270 -9.15 41.74 -6.97
CA LYS A 270 -10.29 42.16 -7.82
C LYS A 270 -11.54 42.57 -7.02
N LYS A 271 -11.52 42.38 -5.70
CA LYS A 271 -12.51 42.94 -4.76
C LYS A 271 -12.05 44.31 -4.26
#